data_AF-A0A7Y8GZK9-F1
#
_entry.id   AF-A0A7Y8GZK9-F1
#
_cell.length_a   1.000
_cell.length_b   1.000
_cell.length_c   1.000
_cell.angle_alpha   90.00
_cell.angle_beta   90.00
_cell.angle_gamma   90.00
#
_symmetry.space_group_name_H-M   'P 1'
#
loop_
_entity.id
_entity.type
_entity.pdbx_description
1 polymer ?
#
loop_
_entity_poly.entity_id
_entity_poly.type
_entity_poly.pdbx_seq_one_letter_code
_entity_poly.pdbx_strand_id
1 'polypeptide(L)'
;MSSTATKSEAVPAAVIRSSALPSPASLRGAAQAAAALGEPLVVMTTLSGCPYCDLVRNSYLLPLRREGKVQAVQIDIRDRSSNLQGFMGENTTPAEQARLWKARFAPTVLFLGPKGQELAERLVGVAVPDFYGDYLDARLMEARKRLKSAHTA
;
A
#
# COMPACT_ATOMS: atom_id res chain seq x y z
N MET A 1 15.18 -21.94 53.68
CA MET A 1 14.59 -20.58 53.73
C MET A 1 14.19 -20.22 52.32
N SER A 2 12.87 -20.24 52.08
CA SER A 2 12.24 -19.96 50.79
C SER A 2 12.35 -18.49 50.43
N SER A 3 12.55 -18.18 49.15
CA SER A 3 12.02 -16.97 48.53
C SER A 3 11.86 -17.19 47.04
N THR A 4 10.67 -17.64 46.68
CA THR A 4 10.05 -17.55 45.37
C THR A 4 9.85 -16.09 45.01
N ALA A 5 10.50 -15.61 43.94
CA ALA A 5 10.19 -14.30 43.36
C ALA A 5 9.23 -14.48 42.17
N THR A 6 8.10 -13.80 42.30
CA THR A 6 6.90 -13.84 41.48
C THR A 6 7.13 -13.38 40.04
N LYS A 7 6.53 -14.14 39.12
CA LYS A 7 6.39 -13.90 37.68
C LYS A 7 5.63 -12.59 37.43
N SER A 8 6.24 -11.63 36.72
CA SER A 8 5.53 -10.46 36.18
C SER A 8 5.28 -10.70 34.70
N GLU A 9 4.15 -11.34 34.40
CA GLU A 9 3.63 -11.43 33.03
C GLU A 9 3.05 -10.07 32.64
N ALA A 10 3.82 -9.30 31.87
CA ALA A 10 3.32 -8.11 31.21
C ALA A 10 2.22 -8.50 30.22
N VAL A 11 1.01 -8.02 30.45
CA VAL A 11 -0.09 -8.11 29.49
C VAL A 11 0.28 -7.28 28.25
N PRO A 12 0.25 -7.85 27.03
CA PRO A 12 0.55 -7.08 25.84
C PRO A 12 -0.52 -6.01 25.63
N ALA A 13 -0.08 -4.77 25.45
CA ALA A 13 -0.93 -3.66 25.06
C ALA A 13 -1.74 -4.04 23.82
N ALA A 14 -3.05 -3.85 23.88
CA ALA A 14 -3.94 -4.06 22.76
C ALA A 14 -3.42 -3.28 21.54
N VAL A 15 -3.13 -4.00 20.45
CA VAL A 15 -2.74 -3.39 19.18
C VAL A 15 -3.98 -2.67 18.64
N ILE A 16 -4.03 -1.36 18.85
CA ILE A 16 -4.90 -0.50 18.04
C ILE A 16 -4.45 -0.74 16.60
N ARG A 17 -5.23 -1.51 15.83
CA ARG A 17 -5.00 -1.63 14.39
C ARG A 17 -5.29 -0.25 13.82
N SER A 18 -4.23 0.55 13.68
CA SER A 18 -4.28 1.89 13.16
C SER A 18 -5.18 1.92 11.94
N SER A 19 -6.07 2.90 11.88
CA SER A 19 -6.91 3.27 10.74
C SER A 19 -6.09 3.77 9.54
N ALA A 20 -4.89 3.23 9.35
CA ALA A 20 -3.96 3.56 8.30
C ALA A 20 -3.82 2.34 7.38
N LEU A 21 -3.60 2.60 6.09
CA LEU A 21 -3.16 1.53 5.19
C LEU A 21 -1.84 0.97 5.72
N PRO A 22 -1.61 -0.34 5.62
CA PRO A 22 -0.36 -0.91 6.07
C PRO A 22 0.81 -0.36 5.25
N SER A 23 1.91 -0.04 5.95
CA SER A 23 3.19 0.22 5.31
C SER A 23 3.92 -1.11 5.11
N PRO A 24 4.31 -1.49 3.88
CA PRO A 24 4.92 -2.78 3.63
C PRO A 24 6.40 -2.76 4.03
N ALA A 25 6.91 -3.88 4.56
CA ALA A 25 8.36 -4.10 4.68
C ALA A 25 8.98 -4.63 3.36
N SER A 26 8.17 -5.22 2.48
CA SER A 26 8.59 -5.73 1.17
C SER A 26 7.50 -5.50 0.13
N LEU A 27 7.83 -4.75 -0.92
CA LEU A 27 6.97 -4.56 -2.09
C LEU A 27 6.82 -5.85 -2.88
N ARG A 28 7.92 -6.60 -3.03
CA ARG A 28 7.91 -7.91 -3.67
C ARG A 28 6.93 -8.86 -2.97
N GLY A 29 7.02 -8.97 -1.65
CA GLY A 29 6.11 -9.81 -0.85
C GLY A 29 4.66 -9.35 -0.94
N ALA A 30 4.42 -8.03 -0.81
CA ALA A 30 3.08 -7.47 -0.93
C ALA A 30 2.45 -7.73 -2.31
N ALA A 31 3.22 -7.61 -3.38
CA ALA A 31 2.73 -7.82 -4.74
C ALA A 31 2.51 -9.28 -5.10
N GLN A 32 3.37 -10.18 -4.59
CA GLN A 32 3.14 -11.62 -4.71
C GLN A 32 1.87 -12.05 -3.97
N ALA A 33 1.66 -11.54 -2.76
CA ALA A 33 0.45 -11.82 -1.98
C ALA A 33 -0.81 -11.28 -2.69
N ALA A 34 -0.75 -10.09 -3.29
CA ALA A 34 -1.86 -9.56 -4.07
C ALA A 34 -2.14 -10.39 -5.33
N ALA A 35 -1.10 -10.73 -6.08
CA ALA A 35 -1.23 -11.53 -7.30
C ALA A 35 -1.79 -12.94 -7.04
N ALA A 36 -1.46 -13.56 -5.90
CA ALA A 36 -2.02 -14.84 -5.48
C ALA A 36 -3.54 -14.79 -5.26
N LEU A 37 -4.10 -13.60 -5.01
CA LEU A 37 -5.54 -13.34 -4.90
C LEU A 37 -6.15 -12.89 -6.24
N GLY A 38 -5.38 -12.85 -7.32
CA GLY A 38 -5.82 -12.32 -8.62
C GLY A 38 -5.98 -10.80 -8.65
N GLU A 39 -5.38 -10.08 -7.69
CA GLU A 39 -5.49 -8.63 -7.53
C GLU A 39 -4.15 -7.92 -7.81
N PRO A 40 -4.15 -6.71 -8.40
CA PRO A 40 -2.96 -5.88 -8.44
C PRO A 40 -2.62 -5.38 -7.02
N LEU A 41 -1.34 -5.11 -6.77
CA LEU A 41 -0.94 -4.35 -5.59
C LEU A 41 -1.24 -2.88 -5.82
N VAL A 42 -2.09 -2.31 -4.97
CA VAL A 42 -2.34 -0.86 -4.97
C VAL A 42 -1.40 -0.21 -3.97
N VAL A 43 -0.55 0.70 -4.45
CA VAL A 43 0.36 1.47 -3.59
C VAL A 43 -0.04 2.92 -3.63
N MET A 44 -0.37 3.48 -2.46
CA MET A 44 -0.60 4.91 -2.31
C MET A 44 0.65 5.59 -1.74
N THR A 45 1.20 6.58 -2.44
CA THR A 45 2.16 7.49 -1.84
C THR A 45 1.45 8.46 -0.91
N THR A 46 2.03 8.75 0.25
CA THR A 46 1.41 9.58 1.28
C THR A 46 2.41 10.56 1.89
N LEU A 47 1.87 11.54 2.62
CA LEU A 47 2.59 12.43 3.52
C LEU A 47 1.82 12.53 4.84
N SER A 48 2.52 12.65 5.95
CA SER A 48 1.89 13.01 7.23
C SER A 48 1.22 14.39 7.15
N GLY A 49 0.01 14.51 7.68
CA GLY A 49 -0.78 15.76 7.68
C GLY A 49 -1.35 16.19 6.33
N CYS A 50 -1.37 15.30 5.33
CA CYS A 50 -1.88 15.59 3.99
C CYS A 50 -3.40 15.32 3.91
N PRO A 51 -4.26 16.35 3.83
CA PRO A 51 -5.71 16.16 3.84
C PRO A 51 -6.22 15.36 2.62
N TYR A 52 -5.63 15.56 1.45
CA TYR A 52 -5.97 14.77 0.26
C TYR A 52 -5.57 13.30 0.39
N CYS A 53 -4.46 13.02 1.08
CA CYS A 53 -4.03 11.67 1.37
C CYS A 53 -5.02 10.99 2.33
N ASP A 54 -5.50 11.73 3.34
CA ASP A 54 -6.53 11.24 4.27
C ASP A 54 -7.86 10.97 3.56
N LEU A 55 -8.28 11.85 2.65
CA LEU A 55 -9.45 11.67 1.81
C LEU A 55 -9.39 10.36 1.01
N VAL A 56 -8.31 10.16 0.24
CA VAL A 56 -8.12 8.94 -0.58
C VAL A 56 -8.07 7.69 0.29
N ARG A 57 -7.31 7.74 1.39
CA ARG A 57 -7.12 6.62 2.31
C ARG A 57 -8.43 6.18 2.96
N ASN A 58 -9.14 7.13 3.56
CA ASN A 58 -10.24 6.85 4.46
C ASN A 58 -11.56 6.63 3.73
N SER A 59 -11.76 7.31 2.59
CA SER A 59 -13.03 7.28 1.87
C SER A 59 -13.06 6.24 0.76
N TYR A 60 -11.90 5.78 0.27
CA TYR A 60 -11.84 4.84 -0.86
C TYR A 60 -11.02 3.58 -0.52
N LEU A 61 -9.73 3.71 -0.24
CA LEU A 61 -8.85 2.54 -0.16
C LEU A 61 -9.11 1.67 1.08
N LEU A 62 -9.35 2.26 2.26
CA LEU A 62 -9.63 1.49 3.48
C LEU A 62 -10.98 0.75 3.44
N PRO A 63 -12.11 1.37 3.02
CA PRO A 63 -13.37 0.65 2.83
C PRO A 63 -13.21 -0.55 1.89
N LEU A 64 -12.64 -0.34 0.69
CA LEU A 64 -12.42 -1.41 -0.27
C LEU A 64 -11.51 -2.52 0.29
N ARG A 65 -10.49 -2.17 1.07
CA ARG A 65 -9.59 -3.16 1.68
C ARG A 65 -10.31 -3.99 2.75
N ARG A 66 -11.18 -3.38 3.55
CA ARG A 66 -12.01 -4.10 4.55
C ARG A 66 -13.00 -5.06 3.89
N GLU A 67 -13.53 -4.68 2.74
CA GLU A 67 -14.40 -5.52 1.91
C GLU A 67 -13.64 -6.60 1.12
N GLY A 68 -12.31 -6.63 1.21
CA GLY A 68 -11.47 -7.56 0.44
C GLY A 68 -11.38 -7.25 -1.05
N LYS A 69 -11.89 -6.09 -1.50
CA LYS A 69 -11.93 -5.66 -2.90
C LYS A 69 -10.63 -5.05 -3.41
N VAL A 70 -9.64 -4.80 -2.54
CA VAL A 70 -8.33 -4.27 -2.96
C VAL A 70 -7.21 -4.70 -2.01
N GLN A 71 -6.03 -4.91 -2.59
CA GLN A 71 -4.79 -5.10 -1.85
C GLN A 71 -4.01 -3.79 -1.81
N ALA A 72 -4.42 -2.88 -0.91
CA ALA A 72 -3.84 -1.54 -0.80
C ALA A 72 -2.82 -1.42 0.34
N VAL A 73 -1.67 -0.83 0.04
CA VAL A 73 -0.61 -0.45 0.99
C VAL A 73 -0.27 1.03 0.80
N GLN A 74 0.51 1.62 1.71
CA GLN A 74 1.01 2.98 1.55
C GLN A 74 2.51 3.09 1.79
N ILE A 75 3.13 4.11 1.20
CA ILE A 75 4.52 4.50 1.48
C ILE A 75 4.60 6.02 1.70
N ASP A 76 5.31 6.47 2.74
CA ASP A 76 5.54 7.89 2.98
C ASP A 76 6.72 8.37 2.12
N ILE A 77 6.49 9.39 1.30
CA ILE A 77 7.51 9.89 0.36
C ILE A 77 8.64 10.68 1.05
N ARG A 78 8.52 10.97 2.35
CA ARG A 78 9.56 11.61 3.18
C ARG A 78 10.28 10.62 4.09
N ASP A 79 9.83 9.38 4.22
CA ASP A 79 10.48 8.39 5.06
C ASP A 79 11.76 7.85 4.41
N ARG A 80 12.90 8.25 4.98
CA ARG A 80 14.25 7.87 4.58
C ARG A 80 14.91 6.90 5.56
N SER A 81 14.19 6.46 6.59
CA SER A 81 14.73 5.69 7.70
C SER A 81 14.24 4.25 7.72
N SER A 82 12.99 4.02 7.32
CA SER A 82 12.44 2.67 7.29
C SER A 82 13.07 1.85 6.17
N ASN A 83 13.44 0.62 6.48
CA ASN A 83 13.87 -0.34 5.48
C ASN A 83 12.67 -0.82 4.66
N LEU A 84 12.83 -0.84 3.35
CA LEU A 84 11.84 -1.34 2.40
C LEU A 84 12.56 -2.24 1.40
N GLN A 85 12.08 -3.46 1.21
CA GLN A 85 12.55 -4.29 0.11
C GLN A 85 11.78 -3.95 -1.18
N GLY A 86 12.52 -3.63 -2.24
CA GLY A 86 11.97 -3.36 -3.57
C GLY A 86 11.50 -4.62 -4.30
N PHE A 87 11.18 -4.47 -5.59
CA PHE A 87 10.63 -5.56 -6.39
C PHE A 87 11.67 -6.59 -6.86
N MET A 88 12.93 -6.18 -7.00
CA MET A 88 14.04 -7.04 -7.40
C MET A 88 14.76 -7.65 -6.18
N GLY A 89 14.29 -7.37 -4.96
CA GLY A 89 14.88 -7.85 -3.71
C GLY A 89 15.94 -6.92 -3.11
N GLU A 90 16.21 -5.79 -3.76
CA GLU A 90 17.07 -4.72 -3.30
C GLU A 90 16.52 -4.06 -2.03
N ASN A 91 17.42 -3.65 -1.13
CA ASN A 91 17.05 -2.81 0.01
C ASN A 91 16.98 -1.36 -0.44
N THR A 92 15.93 -0.66 -0.02
CA THR A 92 15.66 0.75 -0.31
C THR A 92 14.94 1.39 0.88
N THR A 93 14.47 2.63 0.70
CA THR A 93 13.58 3.33 1.63
C THR A 93 12.30 3.74 0.91
N PRO A 94 11.20 4.01 1.62
CA PRO A 94 9.98 4.57 1.01
C PRO A 94 10.24 5.81 0.14
N ALA A 95 11.04 6.76 0.63
CA ALA A 95 11.38 7.98 -0.08
C ALA A 95 12.22 7.72 -1.35
N GLU A 96 13.14 6.76 -1.31
CA GLU A 96 13.95 6.37 -2.48
C GLU A 96 13.11 5.61 -3.51
N GLN A 97 12.27 4.67 -3.06
CA GLN A 97 11.37 3.94 -3.94
C GLN A 97 10.40 4.87 -4.68
N ALA A 98 9.78 5.83 -3.98
CA ALA A 98 8.93 6.83 -4.61
C ALA A 98 9.69 7.66 -5.67
N ARG A 99 11.05 7.71 -5.63
CA ARG A 99 11.88 8.48 -6.57
C ARG A 99 11.96 7.76 -7.88
N LEU A 100 12.27 6.47 -7.76
CA LEU A 100 12.42 5.56 -8.87
C LEU A 100 11.13 5.52 -9.68
N TRP A 101 9.97 5.55 -9.01
CA TRP A 101 8.67 5.64 -9.68
C TRP A 101 8.30 7.03 -10.19
N LYS A 102 9.08 8.07 -9.89
CA LYS A 102 8.72 9.48 -10.10
C LYS A 102 7.38 9.87 -9.44
N ALA A 103 7.00 9.18 -8.37
CA ALA A 103 5.76 9.39 -7.62
C ALA A 103 6.00 10.33 -6.42
N ARG A 104 6.49 11.53 -6.73
CA ARG A 104 6.89 12.55 -5.75
C ARG A 104 5.76 13.41 -5.22
N PHE A 105 4.58 13.29 -5.84
CA PHE A 105 3.38 14.00 -5.43
C PHE A 105 2.50 13.05 -4.60
N ALA A 106 1.87 13.58 -3.56
CA ALA A 106 0.99 12.81 -2.69
C ALA A 106 -0.42 13.44 -2.62
N PRO A 107 -1.49 12.63 -2.68
CA PRO A 107 -1.47 11.19 -2.92
C PRO A 107 -1.17 10.87 -4.40
N THR A 108 -0.43 9.79 -4.65
CA THR A 108 -0.40 9.10 -5.95
C THR A 108 -0.75 7.64 -5.73
N VAL A 109 -1.73 7.11 -6.47
CA VAL A 109 -2.15 5.70 -6.39
C VAL A 109 -1.64 4.95 -7.61
N LEU A 110 -0.74 3.99 -7.38
CA LEU A 110 -0.16 3.12 -8.40
C LEU A 110 -0.82 1.74 -8.37
N PHE A 111 -0.95 1.11 -9.53
CA PHE A 111 -1.55 -0.21 -9.72
C PHE A 111 -0.47 -1.16 -10.27
N LEU A 112 0.10 -2.00 -9.42
CA LEU A 112 1.34 -2.70 -9.70
C LEU A 112 1.13 -4.21 -9.81
N GLY A 113 1.85 -4.82 -10.77
CA GLY A 113 1.95 -6.26 -10.91
C GLY A 113 3.05 -6.88 -10.02
N PRO A 114 3.19 -8.22 -10.05
CA PRO A 114 4.12 -8.94 -9.17
C PRO A 114 5.61 -8.62 -9.42
N LYS A 115 5.94 -8.04 -10.58
CA LYS A 115 7.31 -7.60 -10.93
C LYS A 115 7.49 -6.08 -10.79
N GLY A 116 6.52 -5.37 -10.24
CA GLY A 116 6.55 -3.92 -10.06
C GLY A 116 6.20 -3.10 -11.31
N GLN A 117 5.70 -3.74 -12.36
CA GLN A 117 5.21 -3.04 -13.55
C GLN A 117 3.86 -2.38 -13.29
N GLU A 118 3.63 -1.18 -13.83
CA GLU A 118 2.31 -0.54 -13.80
C GLU A 118 1.34 -1.23 -14.74
N LEU A 119 0.23 -1.71 -14.19
CA LEU A 119 -0.83 -2.43 -14.90
C LEU A 119 -1.96 -1.50 -15.33
N ALA A 120 -2.07 -0.33 -14.73
CA ALA A 120 -2.96 0.73 -15.16
C ALA A 120 -2.25 2.07 -14.92
N GLU A 121 -2.72 3.09 -15.62
CA GLU A 121 -2.25 4.45 -15.38
C GLU A 121 -2.53 4.82 -13.91
N ARG A 122 -1.57 5.45 -13.26
CA ARG A 122 -1.69 5.91 -11.86
C ARG A 122 -2.67 7.08 -11.73
N LEU A 123 -3.24 7.25 -10.53
CA LEU A 123 -4.01 8.45 -10.18
C LEU A 123 -3.10 9.41 -9.42
N VAL A 124 -2.94 10.65 -9.91
CA VAL A 124 -2.10 11.67 -9.28
C VAL A 124 -3.00 12.75 -8.68
N GLY A 125 -2.90 12.95 -7.36
CA GLY A 125 -3.74 13.87 -6.61
C GLY A 125 -5.21 13.44 -6.57
N VAL A 126 -6.07 14.42 -6.30
CA VAL A 126 -7.53 14.27 -6.28
C VAL A 126 -8.12 15.42 -7.09
N ALA A 127 -7.95 15.37 -8.42
CA ALA A 127 -8.31 16.48 -9.30
C ALA A 127 -9.80 16.86 -9.22
N VAL A 128 -10.69 15.86 -9.17
CA VAL A 128 -12.13 16.06 -8.96
C VAL A 128 -12.62 14.97 -7.99
N PRO A 129 -12.84 15.29 -6.71
CA PRO A 129 -13.22 14.31 -5.70
C PRO A 129 -14.46 13.49 -6.07
N ASP A 130 -15.46 14.13 -6.67
CA ASP A 130 -16.75 13.51 -7.00
C ASP A 130 -16.63 12.33 -7.98
N PHE A 131 -15.61 12.34 -8.85
CA PHE A 131 -15.36 11.27 -9.82
C PHE A 131 -14.18 10.36 -9.44
N TYR A 132 -13.57 10.59 -8.28
CA TYR A 132 -12.37 9.83 -7.87
C TYR A 132 -12.65 8.33 -7.75
N GLY A 133 -13.83 7.96 -7.23
CA GLY A 133 -14.27 6.56 -7.12
C GLY A 133 -14.34 5.87 -8.48
N ASP A 134 -14.98 6.50 -9.46
CA ASP A 134 -15.11 5.96 -10.82
C ASP A 134 -13.75 5.78 -11.50
N TYR A 135 -12.84 6.74 -11.31
CA TYR A 135 -11.48 6.62 -11.82
C TYR A 135 -10.71 5.49 -11.14
N LEU A 136 -10.83 5.35 -9.81
CA LEU A 136 -10.21 4.26 -9.07
C LEU A 136 -10.71 2.90 -9.55
N ASP A 137 -12.02 2.75 -9.71
CA ASP A 137 -12.65 1.51 -10.19
C ASP A 137 -12.22 1.17 -11.63
N ALA A 138 -12.19 2.18 -12.52
CA ALA A 138 -11.71 2.00 -13.89
C ALA A 138 -10.25 1.51 -13.92
N ARG A 139 -9.37 2.10 -13.12
CA ARG A 139 -7.95 1.68 -13.06
C ARG A 139 -7.78 0.31 -12.42
N LEU A 140 -8.59 -0.06 -11.41
CA LEU A 140 -8.61 -1.40 -10.83
C LEU A 140 -9.05 -2.46 -11.86
N MET A 141 -10.12 -2.20 -12.60
CA MET A 141 -10.60 -3.11 -13.64
C MET A 141 -9.55 -3.34 -14.73
N GLU A 142 -8.93 -2.27 -15.22
CA GLU A 142 -7.86 -2.36 -16.22
C GLU A 142 -6.65 -3.14 -15.68
N ALA A 143 -6.22 -2.85 -14.45
CA ALA A 143 -5.09 -3.53 -13.83
C ALA A 143 -5.35 -5.03 -13.66
N ARG A 144 -6.56 -5.42 -13.21
CA ARG A 144 -6.99 -6.83 -13.10
C ARG A 144 -6.99 -7.52 -14.46
N LYS A 145 -7.49 -6.85 -15.50
CA LYS A 145 -7.51 -7.38 -16.87
C LYS A 145 -6.09 -7.69 -17.35
N ARG A 146 -5.16 -6.74 -17.22
CA ARG A 146 -3.75 -6.95 -17.61
C ARG A 146 -3.04 -8.00 -16.76
N LEU A 147 -3.34 -8.08 -15.47
CA LEU A 147 -2.77 -9.09 -14.59
C LEU A 147 -3.13 -10.51 -15.03
N LYS A 148 -4.40 -10.74 -15.41
CA LYS A 148 -4.87 -12.03 -15.94
C LYS A 148 -4.16 -12.38 -17.24
N SER A 149 -4.06 -11.44 -18.19
CA SER A 149 -3.35 -11.67 -19.46
C SER A 149 -1.87 -12.03 -19.27
N ALA A 150 -1.21 -11.46 -18.25
CA ALA A 150 0.19 -11.74 -17.94
C ALA A 150 0.42 -13.09 -17.21
N HIS A 151 -0.64 -13.73 -16.71
CA HIS A 151 -0.57 -15.08 -16.11
C HIS A 151 -0.85 -16.19 -17.12
N THR A 152 -1.50 -15.87 -18.24
CA THR A 152 -1.83 -16.83 -19.30
C THR A 152 -0.75 -16.91 -20.39
N ALA A 153 0.21 -15.98 -20.40
CA ALA A 153 1.37 -15.96 -21.29
C ALA A 153 2.60 -16.56 -20.59
#